data_AF-A0A2T0STN9-F1
#
_entry.id   AF-A0A2T0STN9-F1
#
_cell.length_a   1.000
_cell.length_b   1.000
_cell.length_c   1.000
_cell.angle_alpha   90.00
_cell.angle_beta   90.00
_cell.angle_gamma   90.00
#
_symmetry.space_group_name_H-M   'P 1'
#
loop_
_entity.id
_entity.type
_entity.pdbx_description
1 polymer ?
#
loop_
_entity_poly.entity_id
_entity_poly.type
_entity_poly.pdbx_seq_one_letter_code
_entity_poly.pdbx_strand_id
1 'polypeptide(L)'
;MADELGKLDRLRQSGALSEAEFAAAKRALLQPAVAPVRDDSIGRAANRYVSFQMVAGVVGLVLFLVFLFAVIVPAMDSVNNPVVPQFPGFEQGPVPLR
;
A
#
# COMPACT_ATOMS: atom_id res chain seq x y z
N MET A 1 -28.75 -9.61 -9.11
CA MET A 1 -29.67 -10.75 -9.24
C MET A 1 -31.13 -10.34 -9.44
N ALA A 2 -31.82 -9.76 -8.44
CA ALA A 2 -33.23 -9.36 -8.60
C ALA A 2 -33.43 -8.30 -9.71
N ASP A 3 -32.54 -7.31 -9.79
CA ASP A 3 -32.58 -6.27 -10.82
C ASP A 3 -32.29 -6.80 -12.23
N GLU A 4 -31.41 -7.80 -12.34
CA GLU A 4 -31.03 -8.42 -13.62
C GLU A 4 -32.15 -9.31 -14.17
N LEU A 5 -32.85 -10.04 -13.29
CA LEU A 5 -34.07 -10.78 -13.64
C LEU A 5 -35.17 -9.83 -14.15
N GLY A 6 -35.34 -8.66 -13.50
CA GLY A 6 -36.27 -7.63 -13.95
C GLY A 6 -35.92 -7.05 -15.32
N LYS A 7 -34.63 -6.88 -15.62
CA LYS A 7 -34.16 -6.42 -16.94
C LYS A 7 -34.44 -7.46 -18.03
N LEU A 8 -34.20 -8.73 -17.76
CA LEU A 8 -34.52 -9.82 -18.70
C LEU A 8 -36.02 -9.90 -18.99
N ASP A 9 -36.86 -9.72 -17.98
CA ASP A 9 -38.32 -9.78 -18.17
C ASP A 9 -38.84 -8.63 -19.03
N ARG A 10 -38.29 -7.41 -18.86
CA ARG A 10 -38.62 -6.26 -19.71
C ARG A 10 -38.23 -6.49 -21.17
N LEU A 11 -37.08 -7.11 -21.43
CA LEU A 11 -36.61 -7.40 -22.79
C LEU A 11 -37.44 -8.50 -23.48
N ARG A 12 -37.95 -9.46 -22.70
CA ARG A 12 -38.93 -10.43 -23.20
C ARG A 12 -40.26 -9.76 -23.54
N GLN A 13 -40.77 -8.91 -22.65
CA GLN A 13 -42.04 -8.18 -22.87
C GLN A 13 -41.97 -7.22 -24.06
N SER A 14 -40.78 -6.66 -24.36
CA SER A 14 -40.57 -5.83 -25.54
C SER A 14 -40.38 -6.64 -26.83
N GLY A 15 -40.45 -7.97 -26.78
CA GLY A 15 -40.22 -8.86 -27.92
C GLY A 15 -38.78 -8.90 -28.43
N ALA A 16 -37.84 -8.28 -27.69
CA ALA A 16 -36.42 -8.24 -28.05
C ALA A 16 -35.68 -9.56 -27.72
N LEU A 17 -36.31 -10.41 -26.90
CA LEU A 17 -35.85 -11.75 -26.56
C LEU A 17 -37.00 -12.74 -26.77
N SER A 18 -36.72 -13.83 -27.46
CA SER A 18 -37.65 -14.96 -27.56
C SER A 18 -37.74 -15.72 -26.23
N GLU A 19 -38.84 -16.47 -26.03
CA GLU A 19 -39.04 -17.26 -24.81
C GLU A 19 -37.90 -18.27 -24.58
N ALA A 20 -37.32 -18.81 -25.65
CA ALA A 20 -36.18 -19.72 -25.59
C ALA A 20 -34.92 -19.04 -25.06
N GLU A 21 -34.63 -17.82 -25.53
CA GLU A 21 -33.46 -17.04 -25.11
C GLU A 21 -33.64 -16.49 -23.69
N PHE A 22 -34.85 -16.09 -23.32
CA PHE A 22 -35.17 -15.70 -21.94
C PHE A 22 -34.99 -16.87 -20.98
N ALA A 23 -35.48 -18.07 -21.32
CA ALA A 23 -35.30 -19.26 -20.50
C ALA A 23 -33.83 -19.65 -20.36
N ALA A 24 -33.04 -19.52 -21.42
CA ALA A 24 -31.59 -19.76 -21.39
C ALA A 24 -30.86 -18.72 -20.50
N ALA A 25 -31.17 -17.44 -20.65
CA ALA A 25 -30.57 -16.37 -19.86
C ALA A 25 -30.96 -16.45 -18.38
N LYS A 26 -32.23 -16.71 -18.07
CA LYS A 26 -32.72 -16.94 -16.71
C LYS A 26 -32.04 -18.14 -16.06
N ARG A 27 -31.86 -19.24 -16.79
CA ARG A 27 -31.11 -20.41 -16.31
C ARG A 27 -29.63 -20.11 -16.08
N ALA A 28 -29.00 -19.30 -16.94
CA ALA A 28 -27.61 -18.88 -16.75
C ALA A 28 -27.45 -17.96 -15.53
N LEU A 29 -28.46 -17.12 -15.24
CA LEU A 29 -28.45 -16.18 -14.12
C LEU A 29 -28.80 -16.84 -12.77
N LEU A 30 -29.63 -17.89 -12.80
CA LEU A 30 -30.00 -18.70 -11.62
C LEU A 30 -28.98 -19.80 -11.31
N GLN A 31 -28.15 -20.20 -12.28
CA GLN A 31 -26.99 -21.00 -11.96
C GLN A 31 -26.03 -20.11 -11.16
N PRO A 32 -25.61 -20.49 -9.94
CA PRO A 32 -24.44 -19.87 -9.36
C PRO A 32 -23.36 -20.06 -10.41
N ALA A 33 -22.82 -18.96 -10.94
CA ALA A 33 -21.81 -19.01 -11.98
C ALA A 33 -20.85 -20.11 -11.57
N VAL A 34 -20.86 -21.22 -12.30
CA VAL A 34 -19.80 -22.21 -12.19
C VAL A 34 -18.64 -21.39 -12.70
N ALA A 35 -17.96 -20.74 -11.75
CA ALA A 35 -16.77 -19.98 -12.02
C ALA A 35 -15.93 -20.96 -12.83
N PRO A 36 -15.56 -20.61 -14.08
CA PRO A 36 -14.73 -21.50 -14.87
C PRO A 36 -13.58 -21.84 -13.96
N VAL A 37 -13.41 -23.12 -13.55
CA VAL A 37 -12.54 -23.55 -12.43
C VAL A 37 -11.36 -22.62 -12.41
N ARG A 38 -11.47 -21.55 -11.60
CA ARG A 38 -10.55 -20.44 -11.73
C ARG A 38 -9.39 -21.03 -11.01
N ASP A 39 -8.31 -21.29 -11.74
CA ASP A 39 -7.06 -21.69 -11.16
C ASP A 39 -6.74 -20.62 -10.10
N ASP A 40 -7.16 -20.91 -8.86
CA ASP A 40 -7.06 -20.04 -7.69
C ASP A 40 -5.59 -19.77 -7.35
N SER A 41 -4.68 -20.43 -8.06
CA SER A 41 -3.25 -20.19 -8.08
C SER A 41 -2.88 -18.85 -8.72
N ILE A 42 -3.55 -18.42 -9.81
CA ILE A 42 -3.18 -17.20 -10.55
C ILE A 42 -3.65 -15.94 -9.82
N GLY A 43 -4.89 -15.95 -9.32
CA GLY A 43 -5.45 -14.82 -8.57
C GLY A 43 -4.80 -14.62 -7.19
N ARG A 44 -4.41 -15.71 -6.51
CA ARG A 44 -3.75 -15.66 -5.20
C ARG A 44 -2.25 -15.34 -5.29
N ALA A 45 -1.60 -15.67 -6.41
CA ALA A 45 -0.19 -15.33 -6.65
C ALA A 45 0.02 -13.83 -6.89
N ALA A 46 -0.89 -13.16 -7.61
CA ALA A 46 -0.81 -11.72 -7.84
C ALA A 46 -0.86 -10.89 -6.54
N ASN A 47 -1.71 -11.28 -5.58
CA ASN A 47 -1.83 -10.58 -4.30
C ASN A 47 -0.60 -10.76 -3.40
N ARG A 48 0.07 -11.91 -3.46
CA ARG A 48 1.30 -12.14 -2.68
C ARG A 48 2.45 -11.27 -3.17
N TYR A 49 2.62 -11.11 -4.47
CA TYR A 49 3.77 -10.40 -5.03
C TYR A 49 3.78 -8.91 -4.65
N VAL A 50 2.62 -8.26 -4.73
CA VAL A 50 2.46 -6.85 -4.32
C VAL A 50 2.60 -6.68 -2.81
N SER A 51 2.06 -7.61 -2.01
CA SER A 51 2.19 -7.58 -0.55
C SER A 51 3.64 -7.72 -0.09
N PHE A 52 4.42 -8.61 -0.71
CA PHE A 52 5.84 -8.79 -0.37
C PHE A 52 6.68 -7.57 -0.76
N GLN A 53 6.44 -6.97 -1.92
CA GLN A 53 7.14 -5.74 -2.34
C GLN A 53 6.83 -4.57 -1.41
N MET A 54 5.56 -4.41 -1.01
CA MET A 54 5.15 -3.36 -0.08
C MET A 54 5.81 -3.54 1.30
N VAL A 55 5.81 -4.76 1.85
CA VAL A 55 6.46 -5.06 3.13
C VAL A 55 7.97 -4.87 3.06
N ALA A 56 8.63 -5.37 2.02
CA ALA A 56 10.08 -5.20 1.84
C ALA A 56 10.47 -3.72 1.69
N GLY A 57 9.66 -2.93 0.97
CA GLY A 57 9.85 -1.49 0.84
C GLY A 57 9.69 -0.75 2.18
N VAL A 58 8.66 -1.08 2.96
CA VAL A 58 8.45 -0.49 4.30
C VAL A 58 9.58 -0.87 5.25
N VAL A 59 9.98 -2.14 5.29
CA VAL A 59 11.10 -2.60 6.12
C VAL A 59 12.40 -1.89 5.72
N GLY A 60 12.68 -1.80 4.42
CA GLY A 60 13.84 -1.07 3.90
C GLY A 60 13.83 0.41 4.28
N LEU A 61 12.69 1.08 4.17
CA LEU A 61 12.53 2.48 4.56
C LEU A 61 12.77 2.69 6.05
N VAL A 62 12.19 1.83 6.91
CA VAL A 62 12.38 1.91 8.36
C VAL A 62 13.85 1.71 8.73
N LEU A 63 14.51 0.69 8.19
CA LEU A 63 15.93 0.43 8.43
C LEU A 63 16.80 1.58 7.93
N PHE A 64 16.50 2.13 6.75
CA PHE A 64 17.21 3.28 6.19
C PHE A 64 17.06 4.52 7.08
N LEU A 65 15.85 4.82 7.56
CA LEU A 65 15.62 5.96 8.46
C LEU A 65 16.37 5.78 9.78
N VAL A 66 16.34 4.58 10.38
CA VAL A 66 17.11 4.29 11.59
C VAL A 66 18.60 4.52 11.35
N PHE A 67 19.15 4.02 10.25
CA PHE A 67 20.55 4.24 9.89
C PHE A 67 20.88 5.72 9.66
N LEU A 68 20.03 6.44 8.92
CA LEU A 68 20.19 7.87 8.64
C LEU A 68 20.26 8.68 9.94
N PHE A 69 19.31 8.47 10.86
CA PHE A 69 19.24 9.23 12.11
C PHE A 69 20.26 8.77 13.15
N ALA A 70 20.66 7.49 13.17
CA ALA A 70 21.64 6.99 14.14
C ALA A 70 23.10 7.24 13.73
N VAL A 71 23.39 7.28 12.42
CA VAL A 71 24.78 7.36 11.91
C VAL A 71 25.04 8.67 11.20
N ILE A 72 24.19 9.07 10.24
CA ILE A 72 24.46 10.22 9.37
C ILE A 72 24.19 11.54 10.08
N VAL A 73 23.05 11.69 10.79
CA VAL A 73 22.70 12.94 11.49
C VAL A 73 23.74 13.29 12.58
N PRO A 74 24.16 12.38 13.49
CA PRO A 74 25.16 12.71 14.50
C PRO A 74 26.54 13.01 13.90
N ALA A 75 26.88 12.38 12.76
CA ALA A 75 28.12 12.67 12.05
C ALA A 75 28.16 14.10 11.47
N MET A 76 27.00 14.65 11.08
CA MET A 76 26.88 16.03 10.62
C MET A 76 26.92 17.04 11.78
N ASP A 77 26.29 16.74 12.92
CA ASP A 77 26.31 17.60 14.11
C ASP A 77 27.73 17.74 14.71
N SER A 78 28.55 16.69 14.60
CA SER A 78 29.93 16.67 15.09
C SER A 78 30.87 17.62 14.34
N VAL A 79 30.52 18.04 13.11
CA VAL A 79 31.31 19.01 12.33
C VAL A 79 31.00 20.45 12.74
N ASN A 80 29.77 20.72 13.18
CA ASN A 80 29.30 22.06 13.51
C ASN A 80 29.46 22.44 14.99
N ASN A 81 29.63 21.46 15.89
CA ASN A 81 29.91 21.69 17.31
C ASN A 81 31.36 21.28 17.65
N PRO A 82 32.36 22.13 17.39
CA PRO A 82 33.69 21.89 17.93
C PRO A 82 33.58 21.89 19.46
N VAL A 83 33.87 20.74 20.08
CA VAL A 83 34.08 20.64 21.52
C VAL A 83 35.31 21.51 21.83
N VAL A 84 35.08 22.73 22.30
CA VAL A 84 36.16 23.60 22.78
C VAL A 84 36.77 22.91 23.99
N PRO A 85 38.05 22.50 23.97
CA PRO A 85 38.68 21.93 25.14
C PRO A 85 38.67 22.99 26.25
N GLN A 86 37.89 22.77 27.31
CA GLN A 86 38.03 23.54 28.53
C GLN A 86 39.35 23.08 29.19
N PHE A 87 40.41 23.83 28.92
CA PHE A 87 41.65 23.68 29.65
C PHE A 87 41.38 24.03 31.12
N PRO A 88 41.60 23.10 32.06
CA PRO A 88 41.45 23.39 33.47
C PRO A 88 42.57 24.36 33.87
N GLY A 89 42.26 25.65 33.97
CA GLY A 89 43.23 26.64 34.46
C GLY A 89 43.13 28.08 33.94
N PHE A 90 42.19 28.43 33.05
CA PHE A 90 42.01 29.83 32.66
C PHE A 90 40.72 30.40 33.24
N GLU A 91 40.81 30.90 34.47
CA GLU A 91 39.81 31.81 35.02
C GLU A 91 39.68 33.04 34.09
N GLN A 92 38.56 33.15 33.38
CA GLN A 92 38.21 34.39 32.70
C GLN A 92 37.62 35.37 33.74
N GLY A 93 38.50 36.02 34.49
CA GLY A 93 38.14 37.24 35.22
C GLY A 93 37.92 38.40 34.23
N PRO A 94 36.96 39.31 34.48
CA PRO A 94 36.73 40.45 33.59
C PRO A 94 37.97 41.37 33.59
N VAL A 95 38.54 41.59 32.41
CA VAL A 95 39.69 42.47 32.20
C VAL A 95 39.23 43.94 32.30
N PRO A 96 39.72 44.74 33.27
CA PRO A 96 39.42 46.15 33.30
C PRO A 96 40.17 46.87 32.17
N LEU A 97 39.42 47.47 31.25
CA LEU A 97 39.93 48.41 30.27
C LEU A 97 40.46 49.64 31.01
N ARG A 98 41.73 49.97 30.80
CA ARG A 98 42.37 51.19 31.28
C ARG A 98 42.75 52.07 30.10
#